data_AF-A0A7W0VUY5-F1
#
_entry.id   AF-A0A7W0VUY5-F1
#
_cell.length_a   1.000
_cell.length_b   1.000
_cell.length_c   1.000
_cell.angle_alpha   90.00
_cell.angle_beta   90.00
_cell.angle_gamma   90.00
#
_symmetry.space_group_name_H-M   'P 1'
#
loop_
_entity.id
_entity.type
_entity.pdbx_description
1 polymer ?
#
loop_
_entity_poly.entity_id
_entity_poly.type
_entity_poly.pdbx_seq_one_letter_code
_entity_poly.pdbx_strand_id
1 'polypeptide(L)'
;MLSRVTAVVLVLTLAGCTEPTESTTEQGLTAAVRRERAMLIRDSAAEMGMFNAALLGGIAISETNLAHCFSEASFACPGPDSPSCGDGPVIAGGADGPCGNMQGGLGMFQFDAGTYAQTVSTYGPTILTVEGNTAQAVSFVQVRLAQDIAGVDSWGTAMSYLNNVPLVAGDPKTEEWAQFLACRYNGCCSGTATCNSRAAGYRDNAIAIYREFGADFWRTADRCIALPDDGVIDQRSACYMAAGDPRYWRREVSGYADSSEWTSSTANAAAKNFAQWLIHAPAPGRYSVEAYMTGGEAKAAAYKIAHAGTTETVTVDQSTSDGWVMLGEFDFTGQGDEHVELGDNTGTAMQKLVYDAVRVTSLDGPPPPDDGGDGGCAAAGGSSGLALGLALLAIRRRRQRAPR
;
A
#
# COMPACT_ATOMS: atom_id res chain seq x y z
N MET A 1 31.16 74.66 -18.52
CA MET A 1 30.88 74.23 -17.13
C MET A 1 29.89 73.07 -17.21
N LEU A 2 30.31 71.91 -16.72
CA LEU A 2 29.73 70.59 -17.01
C LEU A 2 28.31 70.45 -16.45
N SER A 3 27.41 69.99 -17.33
CA SER A 3 26.04 69.59 -17.01
C SER A 3 26.07 68.22 -16.29
N ARG A 4 25.45 68.16 -15.11
CA ARG A 4 25.36 66.95 -14.28
C ARG A 4 24.35 65.99 -14.90
N VAL A 5 24.84 64.85 -15.38
CA VAL A 5 24.02 63.71 -15.77
C VAL A 5 23.69 62.92 -14.50
N THR A 6 22.42 62.93 -14.10
CA THR A 6 21.90 62.09 -13.02
C THR A 6 21.74 60.67 -13.55
N ALA A 7 22.63 59.76 -13.16
CA ALA A 7 22.50 58.33 -13.43
C ALA A 7 21.45 57.73 -12.48
N VAL A 8 20.33 57.26 -13.04
CA VAL A 8 19.35 56.45 -12.32
C VAL A 8 19.92 55.04 -12.24
N VAL A 9 20.36 54.64 -11.04
CA VAL A 9 20.75 53.26 -10.75
C VAL A 9 19.47 52.44 -10.58
N LEU A 10 19.17 51.61 -11.58
CA LEU A 10 18.13 50.61 -11.53
C LEU A 10 18.61 49.46 -10.63
N VAL A 11 18.13 49.39 -9.40
CA VAL A 11 18.38 48.24 -8.50
C VAL A 11 17.50 47.08 -8.96
N LEU A 12 18.10 46.17 -9.74
CA LEU A 12 17.51 44.86 -10.03
C LEU A 12 17.58 44.02 -8.74
N THR A 13 16.46 43.89 -8.04
CA THR A 13 16.28 42.89 -7.00
C THR A 13 16.18 41.53 -7.67
N LEU A 14 17.32 40.85 -7.79
CA LEU A 14 17.33 39.40 -8.01
C LEU A 14 16.73 38.76 -6.74
N ALA A 15 15.48 38.33 -6.83
CA ALA A 15 14.91 37.38 -5.89
C ALA A 15 15.66 36.06 -6.07
N GLY A 16 16.80 35.93 -5.40
CA GLY A 16 17.43 34.64 -5.21
C GLY A 16 16.46 33.77 -4.42
N CYS A 17 16.05 32.63 -5.00
CA CYS A 17 15.51 31.54 -4.22
C CYS A 17 16.60 31.15 -3.21
N THR A 18 16.47 31.64 -1.99
CA THR A 18 17.26 31.10 -0.88
C THR A 18 16.70 29.71 -0.63
N GLU A 19 17.38 28.69 -1.14
CA GLU A 19 17.24 27.34 -0.61
C GLU A 19 17.42 27.44 0.91
N PRO A 20 16.53 26.83 1.73
CA PRO A 20 16.80 26.74 3.14
C PRO A 20 18.09 25.96 3.27
N THR A 21 19.11 26.62 3.80
CA THR A 21 20.35 25.97 4.20
C THR A 21 19.94 24.94 5.25
N GLU A 22 19.94 23.66 4.87
CA GLU A 22 19.75 22.57 5.80
C GLU A 22 20.83 22.69 6.88
N SER A 23 20.39 23.11 8.06
CA SER A 23 21.16 22.98 9.27
C SER A 23 21.19 21.49 9.60
N THR A 24 22.18 20.79 9.09
CA THR A 24 22.63 19.49 9.61
C THR A 24 23.26 19.72 10.97
N THR A 25 22.41 19.90 11.97
CA THR A 25 22.78 19.47 13.32
C THR A 25 22.50 17.97 13.39
N GLU A 26 23.50 17.24 13.86
CA GLU A 26 23.80 15.82 13.66
C GLU A 26 22.82 14.83 14.34
N GLN A 27 21.53 15.15 14.45
CA GLN A 27 20.53 14.27 15.07
C GLN A 27 19.16 14.43 14.40
N GLY A 28 18.76 13.39 13.67
CA GLY A 28 17.44 13.25 13.11
C GLY A 28 17.41 13.34 11.58
N LEU A 29 16.51 12.56 11.00
CA LEU A 29 16.23 12.58 9.57
C LEU A 29 15.78 13.97 9.12
N THR A 30 16.21 14.37 7.92
CA THR A 30 15.68 15.58 7.27
C THR A 30 14.18 15.42 6.99
N ALA A 31 13.47 16.53 6.83
CA ALA A 31 12.03 16.49 6.52
C ALA A 31 11.74 15.71 5.23
N ALA A 32 12.64 15.78 4.24
CA ALA A 32 12.53 15.03 2.99
C ALA A 32 12.62 13.52 3.24
N VAL A 33 13.64 13.06 3.97
CA VAL A 33 13.80 11.62 4.28
C VAL A 33 12.66 11.12 5.16
N ARG A 34 12.18 11.91 6.13
CA ARG A 34 10.99 11.56 6.93
C ARG A 34 9.75 11.36 6.06
N ARG A 35 9.52 12.26 5.09
CA ARG A 35 8.36 12.16 4.17
C ARG A 35 8.46 10.93 3.27
N GLU A 36 9.64 10.65 2.72
CA GLU A 36 9.90 9.45 1.93
C GLU A 36 9.68 8.18 2.77
N ARG A 37 10.22 8.15 3.99
CA ARG A 37 10.02 7.03 4.93
C ARG A 37 8.55 6.80 5.22
N ALA A 38 7.80 7.85 5.53
CA ALA A 38 6.38 7.78 5.79
C ALA A 38 5.59 7.30 4.57
N MET A 39 6.01 7.67 3.36
CA MET A 39 5.40 7.22 2.10
C MET A 39 5.60 5.71 1.91
N LEU A 40 6.82 5.21 2.11
CA LEU A 40 7.11 3.77 2.03
C LEU A 40 6.33 2.97 3.08
N ILE A 41 6.22 3.49 4.31
CA ILE A 41 5.39 2.87 5.36
C ILE A 41 3.92 2.82 4.91
N ARG A 42 3.39 3.94 4.43
CA ARG A 42 2.00 4.08 3.99
C ARG A 42 1.67 3.11 2.86
N ASP A 43 2.49 3.08 1.83
CA ASP A 43 2.20 2.33 0.61
C ASP A 43 2.36 0.83 0.84
N SER A 44 3.42 0.42 1.57
CA SER A 44 3.62 -0.99 1.95
C SER A 44 2.51 -1.52 2.85
N ALA A 45 2.02 -0.71 3.80
CA ALA A 45 0.90 -1.10 4.66
C ALA A 45 -0.41 -1.22 3.87
N ALA A 46 -0.65 -0.30 2.93
CA ALA A 46 -1.85 -0.31 2.10
C ALA A 46 -1.92 -1.53 1.17
N GLU A 47 -0.79 -2.03 0.67
CA GLU A 47 -0.71 -3.29 -0.09
C GLU A 47 -1.14 -4.52 0.71
N MET A 48 -1.21 -4.40 2.04
CA MET A 48 -1.60 -5.46 2.97
C MET A 48 -2.99 -5.22 3.58
N GLY A 49 -3.71 -4.20 3.10
CA GLY A 49 -5.05 -3.82 3.58
C GLY A 49 -5.06 -2.92 4.81
N MET A 50 -3.91 -2.42 5.27
CA MET A 50 -3.81 -1.45 6.37
C MET A 50 -3.71 -0.03 5.81
N PHE A 51 -4.84 0.69 5.78
CA PHE A 51 -4.96 2.05 5.26
C PHE A 51 -4.69 3.14 6.31
N ASN A 52 -4.68 2.79 7.60
CA ASN A 52 -4.33 3.71 8.68
C ASN A 52 -2.85 3.59 9.10
N ALA A 53 -1.95 3.81 8.15
CA ALA A 53 -0.52 3.52 8.31
C ALA A 53 0.23 4.51 9.23
N ALA A 54 -0.37 5.63 9.62
CA ALA A 54 0.21 6.53 10.61
C ALA A 54 0.41 5.86 11.98
N LEU A 55 -0.38 4.82 12.29
CA LEU A 55 -0.16 3.95 13.44
C LEU A 55 1.24 3.31 13.40
N LEU A 56 1.65 2.77 12.25
CA LEU A 56 3.00 2.20 12.07
C LEU A 56 4.08 3.28 12.08
N GLY A 57 3.80 4.45 11.47
CA GLY A 57 4.69 5.60 11.55
C GLY A 57 5.00 6.00 13.00
N GLY A 58 4.00 5.96 13.88
CA GLY A 58 4.17 6.20 15.31
C GLY A 58 5.03 5.16 16.02
N ILE A 59 4.90 3.88 15.66
CA ILE A 59 5.78 2.81 16.17
C ILE A 59 7.22 3.08 15.72
N ALA A 60 7.46 3.29 14.43
CA ALA A 60 8.80 3.55 13.90
C ALA A 60 9.44 4.82 14.49
N ILE A 61 8.65 5.85 14.82
CA ILE A 61 9.16 7.00 15.60
C ILE A 61 9.59 6.58 17.00
N SER A 62 8.77 5.76 17.67
CA SER A 62 9.02 5.33 19.05
C SER A 62 10.27 4.45 19.17
N GLU A 63 10.53 3.62 18.18
CA GLU A 63 11.66 2.68 18.18
C GLU A 63 12.97 3.35 17.75
N THR A 64 12.97 4.12 16.65
CA THR A 64 14.21 4.65 16.06
C THR A 64 14.11 6.09 15.56
N ASN A 65 13.02 6.79 15.86
CA ASN A 65 12.71 8.09 15.26
C ASN A 65 12.71 8.05 13.72
N LEU A 66 12.11 6.99 13.13
CA LEU A 66 12.06 6.69 11.69
C LEU A 66 13.41 6.29 11.05
N ALA A 67 14.51 6.27 11.79
CA ALA A 67 15.80 5.83 11.26
C ALA A 67 15.75 4.33 10.92
N HIS A 68 16.18 3.97 9.72
CA HIS A 68 16.30 2.58 9.27
C HIS A 68 17.73 2.25 8.90
N CYS A 69 18.51 3.25 8.47
CA CYS A 69 19.90 3.10 8.11
C CYS A 69 20.79 3.53 9.27
N PHE A 70 21.89 2.82 9.49
CA PHE A 70 22.81 3.15 10.58
C PHE A 70 23.41 4.56 10.44
N SER A 71 23.60 5.04 9.21
CA SER A 71 24.04 6.41 8.90
C SER A 71 23.11 7.51 9.41
N GLU A 72 21.87 7.17 9.78
CA GLU A 72 20.83 8.10 10.21
C GLU A 72 20.76 8.26 11.74
N ALA A 73 21.47 7.41 12.51
CA ALA A 73 21.36 7.33 13.96
C ALA A 73 22.71 7.07 14.64
N SER A 74 23.17 8.03 15.45
CA SER A 74 24.46 7.95 16.15
C SER A 74 24.49 7.05 17.39
N PHE A 75 23.33 6.53 17.83
CA PHE A 75 23.17 5.75 19.07
C PHE A 75 23.10 4.24 18.87
N ALA A 76 23.14 3.79 17.62
CA ALA A 76 22.84 2.41 17.25
C ALA A 76 24.09 1.59 16.91
N CYS A 77 23.89 0.29 16.63
CA CYS A 77 24.90 -0.58 16.05
C CYS A 77 24.70 -0.70 14.54
N PRO A 78 25.78 -0.94 13.76
CA PRO A 78 25.65 -1.29 12.36
C PRO A 78 25.14 -2.73 12.23
N GLY A 79 24.02 -2.91 11.53
CA GLY A 79 23.45 -4.20 11.15
C GLY A 79 23.97 -4.70 9.80
N PRO A 80 23.29 -5.69 9.18
CA PRO A 80 23.57 -6.13 7.81
C PRO A 80 23.29 -5.04 6.76
N ASP A 81 23.95 -5.11 5.61
CA ASP A 81 23.74 -4.17 4.50
C ASP A 81 22.33 -4.29 3.90
N SER A 82 21.80 -3.16 3.42
CA SER A 82 20.48 -3.07 2.81
C SER A 82 20.47 -2.19 1.57
N PRO A 83 19.77 -2.60 0.51
CA PRO A 83 19.50 -1.76 -0.65
C PRO A 83 18.81 -0.43 -0.28
N SER A 84 17.96 -0.44 0.75
CA SER A 84 17.28 0.78 1.25
C SER A 84 18.24 1.80 1.89
N CYS A 85 19.49 1.41 2.12
CA CYS A 85 20.53 2.23 2.73
C CYS A 85 21.70 2.47 1.76
N GLY A 86 21.46 2.35 0.44
CA GLY A 86 22.50 2.48 -0.57
C GLY A 86 23.59 1.42 -0.44
N ASP A 87 23.19 0.18 -0.13
CA ASP A 87 24.04 -0.96 0.20
C ASP A 87 24.90 -0.76 1.46
N GLY A 88 24.55 0.22 2.31
CA GLY A 88 25.09 0.39 3.65
C GLY A 88 24.28 -0.36 4.72
N PRO A 89 24.77 -0.39 5.97
CA PRO A 89 24.15 -1.14 7.06
C PRO A 89 22.81 -0.56 7.50
N VAL A 90 21.85 -1.45 7.76
CA VAL A 90 20.65 -1.09 8.53
C VAL A 90 21.00 -0.75 9.97
N ILE A 91 20.14 0.02 10.62
CA ILE A 91 20.22 0.25 12.05
C ILE A 91 19.96 -1.05 12.82
N ALA A 92 20.77 -1.31 13.85
CA ALA A 92 20.56 -2.38 14.81
C ALA A 92 20.54 -1.83 16.25
N GLY A 93 19.62 -2.33 17.07
CA GLY A 93 19.52 -1.95 18.48
C GLY A 93 20.77 -2.34 19.29
N GLY A 94 21.23 -1.46 20.17
CA GLY A 94 22.41 -1.70 21.02
C GLY A 94 22.09 -2.20 22.44
N ALA A 95 20.81 -2.44 22.75
CA ALA A 95 20.37 -2.78 24.11
C ALA A 95 20.78 -4.20 24.55
N ASP A 96 20.90 -5.13 23.60
CA ASP A 96 21.14 -6.55 23.87
C ASP A 96 22.63 -6.90 24.07
N GLY A 97 23.52 -5.94 23.85
CA GLY A 97 24.96 -6.11 24.08
C GLY A 97 25.83 -5.19 23.23
N PRO A 98 27.16 -5.29 23.34
CA PRO A 98 28.08 -4.55 22.49
C PRO A 98 27.87 -4.93 21.01
N CYS A 99 28.03 -3.98 20.09
CA CYS A 99 27.78 -4.18 18.66
C CYS A 99 28.58 -5.35 18.03
N GLY A 100 29.75 -5.69 18.58
CA GLY A 100 30.54 -6.83 18.14
C GLY A 100 29.87 -8.20 18.34
N ASN A 101 28.84 -8.28 19.19
CA ASN A 101 28.03 -9.49 19.36
C ASN A 101 27.01 -9.69 18.23
N MET A 102 26.77 -8.66 17.40
CA MET A 102 25.81 -8.71 16.31
C MET A 102 24.41 -9.13 16.78
N GLN A 103 23.97 -8.57 17.91
CA GLN A 103 22.67 -8.81 18.54
C GLN A 103 21.84 -7.53 18.53
N GLY A 104 20.52 -7.69 18.54
CA GLY A 104 19.58 -6.58 18.62
C GLY A 104 18.62 -6.46 17.44
N GLY A 105 17.59 -5.66 17.66
CA GLY A 105 16.51 -5.44 16.69
C GLY A 105 16.98 -4.75 15.41
N LEU A 106 16.57 -5.27 14.25
CA LEU A 106 16.95 -4.74 12.93
C LEU A 106 15.89 -3.81 12.34
N GLY A 107 16.36 -2.72 11.72
CA GLY A 107 15.53 -1.77 10.99
C GLY A 107 14.67 -0.88 11.91
N MET A 108 13.85 -0.02 11.31
CA MET A 108 13.08 0.98 12.06
C MET A 108 12.02 0.41 13.03
N PHE A 109 11.63 -0.85 12.87
CA PHE A 109 10.72 -1.55 13.80
C PHE A 109 11.43 -2.49 14.78
N GLN A 110 12.77 -2.53 14.76
CA GLN A 110 13.60 -3.26 15.73
C GLN A 110 13.23 -4.75 15.89
N PHE A 111 13.02 -5.47 14.78
CA PHE A 111 12.73 -6.90 14.83
C PHE A 111 13.94 -7.70 15.30
N ASP A 112 13.75 -8.52 16.34
CA ASP A 112 14.82 -9.26 16.98
C ASP A 112 14.48 -10.76 17.12
N ALA A 113 15.48 -11.61 16.89
CA ALA A 113 15.46 -13.05 17.14
C ALA A 113 16.80 -13.55 17.74
N GLY A 114 17.57 -12.66 18.37
CA GLY A 114 18.88 -12.92 18.96
C GLY A 114 19.98 -12.21 18.18
N THR A 115 20.67 -12.95 17.31
CA THR A 115 21.69 -12.38 16.42
C THR A 115 21.09 -11.87 15.11
N TYR A 116 21.78 -10.97 14.41
CA TYR A 116 21.32 -10.45 13.11
C TYR A 116 21.04 -11.58 12.11
N ALA A 117 21.89 -12.61 12.08
CA ALA A 117 21.71 -13.77 11.22
C ALA A 117 20.45 -14.59 11.60
N GLN A 118 20.16 -14.72 12.89
CA GLN A 118 18.93 -15.37 13.37
C GLN A 118 17.70 -14.55 13.02
N THR A 119 17.75 -13.22 13.16
CA THR A 119 16.68 -12.31 12.74
C THR A 119 16.40 -12.44 11.24
N VAL A 120 17.43 -12.35 10.39
CA VAL A 120 17.28 -12.52 8.93
C VAL A 120 16.80 -13.93 8.58
N SER A 121 17.29 -14.97 9.26
CA SER A 121 16.80 -16.34 9.06
C SER A 121 15.34 -16.50 9.47
N THR A 122 14.89 -15.77 10.49
CA THR A 122 13.53 -15.87 11.03
C THR A 122 12.55 -15.09 10.18
N TYR A 123 12.92 -13.88 9.75
CA TYR A 123 12.05 -12.93 9.05
C TYR A 123 12.29 -12.83 7.55
N GLY A 124 13.26 -13.57 7.01
CA GLY A 124 13.68 -13.46 5.63
C GLY A 124 14.52 -12.20 5.35
N PRO A 125 15.20 -12.15 4.20
CA PRO A 125 16.12 -11.06 3.87
C PRO A 125 15.43 -9.72 3.63
N THR A 126 14.15 -9.72 3.24
CA THR A 126 13.39 -8.49 3.00
C THR A 126 13.20 -7.65 4.26
N ILE A 127 13.37 -8.22 5.46
CA ILE A 127 13.33 -7.48 6.72
C ILE A 127 14.33 -6.31 6.79
N LEU A 128 15.36 -6.36 5.95
CA LEU A 128 16.40 -5.34 5.84
C LEU A 128 15.97 -4.15 4.98
N THR A 129 14.91 -4.24 4.17
CA THR A 129 14.38 -3.10 3.39
C THR A 129 13.31 -2.36 4.19
N VAL A 130 13.02 -1.10 3.83
CA VAL A 130 11.96 -0.30 4.50
C VAL A 130 10.61 -0.97 4.35
N GLU A 131 10.31 -1.45 3.15
CA GLU A 131 9.05 -2.06 2.75
C GLU A 131 8.88 -3.41 3.44
N GLY A 132 9.91 -4.26 3.47
CA GLY A 132 9.84 -5.56 4.15
C GLY A 132 9.81 -5.42 5.67
N ASN A 133 10.54 -4.45 6.25
CA ASN A 133 10.42 -4.11 7.68
C ASN A 133 9.00 -3.63 8.02
N THR A 134 8.39 -2.81 7.15
CA THR A 134 6.99 -2.37 7.30
C THR A 134 6.00 -3.51 7.17
N ALA A 135 6.14 -4.35 6.15
CA ALA A 135 5.25 -5.49 5.93
C ALA A 135 5.28 -6.46 7.13
N GLN A 136 6.46 -6.66 7.72
CA GLN A 136 6.60 -7.45 8.93
C GLN A 136 5.96 -6.79 10.16
N ALA A 137 5.96 -5.45 10.24
CA ALA A 137 5.23 -4.69 11.28
C ALA A 137 3.71 -4.84 11.15
N VAL A 138 3.16 -4.77 9.93
CA VAL A 138 1.74 -5.06 9.68
C VAL A 138 1.39 -6.47 10.17
N SER A 139 2.16 -7.48 9.74
CA SER A 139 1.98 -8.87 10.13
C SER A 139 2.08 -9.07 11.65
N PHE A 140 3.07 -8.47 12.30
CA PHE A 140 3.25 -8.56 13.74
C PHE A 140 2.03 -7.98 14.49
N VAL A 141 1.63 -6.75 14.17
CA VAL A 141 0.50 -6.09 14.83
C VAL A 141 -0.78 -6.88 14.60
N GLN A 142 -1.01 -7.36 13.38
CA GLN A 142 -2.16 -8.20 13.05
C GLN A 142 -2.22 -9.47 13.91
N VAL A 143 -1.12 -10.23 13.96
CA VAL A 143 -1.05 -11.49 14.71
C VAL A 143 -1.29 -11.26 16.20
N ARG A 144 -0.76 -10.16 16.74
CA ARG A 144 -0.95 -9.80 18.15
C ARG A 144 -2.37 -9.33 18.45
N LEU A 145 -2.99 -8.53 17.57
CA LEU A 145 -4.40 -8.16 17.74
C LEU A 145 -5.31 -9.39 17.77
N ALA A 146 -5.09 -10.35 16.87
CA ALA A 146 -5.86 -11.58 16.82
C ALA A 146 -5.69 -12.49 18.06
N GLN A 147 -4.63 -12.29 18.85
CA GLN A 147 -4.38 -13.02 20.09
C GLN A 147 -5.06 -12.37 21.30
N ASP A 148 -5.26 -11.05 21.27
CA ASP A 148 -5.45 -10.26 22.48
C ASP A 148 -6.73 -9.42 22.51
N ILE A 149 -7.22 -9.02 21.34
CA ILE A 149 -8.38 -8.15 21.24
C ILE A 149 -9.59 -9.00 20.91
N ALA A 150 -10.58 -8.99 21.82
CA ALA A 150 -11.81 -9.75 21.65
C ALA A 150 -12.54 -9.31 20.37
N GLY A 151 -12.95 -10.29 19.55
CA GLY A 151 -13.63 -10.04 18.27
C GLY A 151 -12.69 -9.75 17.09
N VAL A 152 -11.38 -9.71 17.31
CA VAL A 152 -10.38 -9.75 16.24
C VAL A 152 -9.85 -11.18 16.15
N ASP A 153 -10.19 -11.90 15.09
CA ASP A 153 -9.89 -13.34 14.94
C ASP A 153 -9.31 -13.70 13.56
N SER A 154 -9.19 -12.72 12.68
CA SER A 154 -8.85 -12.90 11.27
C SER A 154 -8.08 -11.69 10.75
N TRP A 155 -7.48 -11.83 9.58
CA TRP A 155 -6.81 -10.71 8.91
C TRP A 155 -7.77 -9.54 8.67
N GLY A 156 -8.96 -9.83 8.13
CA GLY A 156 -9.98 -8.83 7.81
C GLY A 156 -10.48 -8.08 9.05
N THR A 157 -10.79 -8.78 10.14
CA THR A 157 -11.22 -8.12 11.40
C THR A 157 -10.10 -7.28 12.01
N ALA A 158 -8.84 -7.72 11.91
CA ALA A 158 -7.69 -6.95 12.40
C ALA A 158 -7.44 -5.67 11.59
N MET A 159 -7.50 -5.76 10.25
CA MET A 159 -7.38 -4.58 9.40
C MET A 159 -8.56 -3.63 9.60
N SER A 160 -9.78 -4.15 9.75
CA SER A 160 -10.95 -3.34 10.13
C SER A 160 -10.74 -2.64 11.48
N TYR A 161 -10.18 -3.33 12.48
CA TYR A 161 -9.84 -2.72 13.77
C TYR A 161 -8.86 -1.55 13.59
N LEU A 162 -7.71 -1.80 12.94
CA LEU A 162 -6.64 -0.82 12.72
C LEU A 162 -7.09 0.39 11.89
N ASN A 163 -7.80 0.13 10.80
CA ASN A 163 -8.26 1.16 9.87
C ASN A 163 -9.32 2.09 10.50
N ASN A 164 -9.97 1.64 11.56
CA ASN A 164 -10.96 2.43 12.32
C ASN A 164 -10.40 2.99 13.64
N VAL A 165 -9.08 3.11 13.82
CA VAL A 165 -8.48 3.82 14.96
C VAL A 165 -8.45 5.34 14.67
N PRO A 166 -9.15 6.19 15.43
CA PRO A 166 -9.34 7.61 15.08
C PRO A 166 -8.10 8.51 15.13
N LEU A 167 -6.99 8.08 15.76
CA LEU A 167 -5.80 8.91 16.00
C LEU A 167 -6.13 10.20 16.77
N VAL A 168 -6.95 10.08 17.82
CA VAL A 168 -7.33 11.18 18.69
C VAL A 168 -6.98 10.84 20.14
N ALA A 169 -6.23 11.72 20.81
CA ALA A 169 -5.88 11.51 22.21
C ALA A 169 -7.15 11.50 23.09
N GLY A 170 -7.25 10.51 23.99
CA GLY A 170 -8.42 10.30 24.84
C GLY A 170 -9.57 9.54 24.18
N ASP A 171 -9.51 9.27 22.87
CA ASP A 171 -10.48 8.38 22.22
C ASP A 171 -10.27 6.93 22.71
N PRO A 172 -11.33 6.23 23.19
CA PRO A 172 -11.17 4.91 23.79
C PRO A 172 -10.43 3.89 22.92
N LYS A 173 -10.65 3.90 21.60
CA LYS A 173 -10.03 2.94 20.69
C LYS A 173 -8.58 3.30 20.38
N THR A 174 -8.28 4.59 20.31
CA THR A 174 -6.90 5.08 20.21
C THR A 174 -6.09 4.73 21.46
N GLU A 175 -6.69 4.87 22.66
CA GLU A 175 -6.05 4.48 23.92
C GLU A 175 -5.88 2.95 24.05
N GLU A 176 -6.87 2.16 23.62
CA GLU A 176 -6.79 0.70 23.59
C GLU A 176 -5.65 0.21 22.69
N TRP A 177 -5.54 0.75 21.47
CA TRP A 177 -4.42 0.44 20.56
C TRP A 177 -3.05 0.77 21.19
N ALA A 178 -2.95 1.93 21.83
CA ALA A 178 -1.69 2.36 22.45
C ALA A 178 -1.29 1.48 23.64
N GLN A 179 -2.26 1.07 24.48
CA GLN A 179 -2.03 0.15 25.59
C GLN A 179 -1.64 -1.25 25.10
N PHE A 180 -2.30 -1.74 24.06
CA PHE A 180 -1.97 -2.99 23.40
C PHE A 180 -0.51 -2.99 22.91
N LEU A 181 -0.06 -1.91 22.24
CA LEU A 181 1.32 -1.81 21.77
C LEU A 181 2.32 -1.76 22.92
N ALA A 182 2.09 -0.93 23.95
CA ALA A 182 2.98 -0.86 25.10
C ALA A 182 3.10 -2.22 25.82
N CYS A 183 1.99 -2.97 25.91
CA CYS A 183 2.00 -4.33 26.43
C CYS A 183 2.88 -5.25 25.59
N ARG A 184 2.81 -5.16 24.25
CA ARG A 184 3.51 -6.09 23.35
C ARG A 184 4.97 -5.75 23.07
N TYR A 185 5.30 -4.47 22.92
CA TYR A 185 6.67 -4.02 22.67
C TYR A 185 7.49 -3.85 23.95
N ASN A 186 6.85 -3.53 25.08
CA ASN A 186 7.60 -3.22 26.31
C ASN A 186 7.21 -4.08 27.53
N GLY A 187 6.33 -5.07 27.36
CA GLY A 187 5.79 -5.88 28.47
C GLY A 187 4.88 -5.09 29.42
N CYS A 188 4.45 -3.89 29.03
CA CYS A 188 3.71 -2.95 29.86
C CYS A 188 2.19 -3.19 29.83
N CYS A 189 1.75 -4.33 30.34
CA CYS A 189 0.34 -4.78 30.28
C CYS A 189 -0.50 -4.36 31.51
N SER A 190 0.01 -3.45 32.35
CA SER A 190 -0.65 -3.02 33.59
C SER A 190 -1.04 -1.55 33.52
N GLY A 191 -2.01 -1.10 34.33
CA GLY A 191 -2.40 0.31 34.42
C GLY A 191 -1.46 1.21 35.25
N THR A 192 -0.19 0.81 35.42
CA THR A 192 0.79 1.60 36.20
C THR A 192 1.17 2.88 35.45
N ALA A 193 1.60 3.91 36.20
CA ALA A 193 2.00 5.19 35.60
C ALA A 193 3.05 5.05 34.49
N THR A 194 4.04 4.17 34.68
CA THR A 194 5.08 3.88 33.67
C THR A 194 4.49 3.26 32.40
N CYS A 195 3.58 2.29 32.54
CA CYS A 195 2.94 1.66 31.39
C CYS A 195 2.04 2.65 30.64
N ASN A 196 1.27 3.47 31.37
CA ASN A 196 0.44 4.51 30.79
C ASN A 196 1.27 5.56 30.06
N SER A 197 2.44 5.93 30.60
CA SER A 197 3.37 6.84 29.93
C SER A 197 3.96 6.26 28.65
N ARG A 198 4.25 4.95 28.61
CA ARG A 198 4.74 4.27 27.39
C ARG A 198 3.66 4.17 26.33
N ALA A 199 2.44 3.79 26.72
CA ALA A 199 1.28 3.81 25.82
C ALA A 199 1.04 5.22 25.25
N ALA A 200 1.05 6.25 26.10
CA ALA A 200 0.95 7.63 25.65
C ALA A 200 2.03 8.00 24.62
N GLY A 201 3.27 7.49 24.76
CA GLY A 201 4.33 7.67 23.78
C GLY A 201 3.96 7.14 22.39
N TYR A 202 3.54 5.88 22.28
CA TYR A 202 3.10 5.30 20.99
C TYR A 202 1.93 6.08 20.37
N ARG A 203 0.94 6.43 21.21
CA ARG A 203 -0.20 7.27 20.82
C ARG A 203 0.25 8.60 20.25
N ASP A 204 1.02 9.35 21.02
CA ASP A 204 1.37 10.73 20.69
C ASP A 204 2.28 10.78 19.47
N ASN A 205 3.16 9.79 19.28
CA ASN A 205 3.98 9.66 18.08
C ASN A 205 3.15 9.36 16.82
N ALA A 206 2.14 8.48 16.90
CA ALA A 206 1.24 8.22 15.78
C ALA A 206 0.39 9.45 15.41
N ILE A 207 -0.12 10.17 16.42
CA ILE A 207 -0.85 11.42 16.21
C ILE A 207 0.07 12.50 15.63
N ALA A 208 1.31 12.59 16.10
CA ALA A 208 2.28 13.58 15.64
C ALA A 208 2.63 13.39 14.16
N ILE A 209 2.96 12.16 13.73
CA ILE A 209 3.29 11.89 12.32
C ILE A 209 2.07 12.02 11.39
N TYR A 210 0.88 11.69 11.91
CA TYR A 210 -0.37 11.95 11.19
C TYR A 210 -0.56 13.45 10.93
N ARG A 211 -0.34 14.28 11.95
CA ARG A 211 -0.43 15.75 11.84
C ARG A 211 0.69 16.35 11.00
N GLU A 212 1.90 15.78 11.05
CA GLU A 212 3.06 16.23 10.28
C GLU A 212 2.79 16.22 8.78
N PHE A 213 2.19 15.14 8.26
CA PHE A 213 1.94 15.00 6.82
C PHE A 213 0.49 15.25 6.39
N GLY A 214 -0.45 15.25 7.33
CA GLY A 214 -1.87 15.54 7.08
C GLY A 214 -2.67 14.34 6.57
N ALA A 215 -3.99 14.46 6.68
CA ALA A 215 -4.94 13.40 6.34
C ALA A 215 -4.80 12.92 4.88
N ASP A 216 -4.68 13.86 3.93
CA ASP A 216 -4.58 13.53 2.50
C ASP A 216 -3.33 12.73 2.16
N PHE A 217 -2.23 12.95 2.88
CA PHE A 217 -1.02 12.16 2.69
C PHE A 217 -1.25 10.71 3.12
N TRP A 218 -1.94 10.48 4.23
CA TRP A 218 -2.15 9.14 4.79
C TRP A 218 -3.34 8.40 4.17
N ARG A 219 -4.18 9.09 3.40
CA ARG A 219 -5.38 8.50 2.78
C ARG A 219 -4.98 7.55 1.64
N THR A 220 -5.14 6.25 1.88
CA THR A 220 -4.95 5.19 0.87
C THR A 220 -6.15 4.27 0.73
N ALA A 221 -7.21 4.46 1.53
CA ALA A 221 -8.44 3.68 1.41
C ALA A 221 -9.15 3.88 0.06
N ASP A 222 -8.86 5.00 -0.62
CA ASP A 222 -9.33 5.34 -1.97
C ASP A 222 -8.32 4.95 -3.07
N ARG A 223 -7.32 4.10 -2.78
CA ARG A 223 -6.42 3.59 -3.83
C ARG A 223 -7.17 2.77 -4.87
N CYS A 224 -8.18 2.01 -4.44
CA CYS A 224 -9.03 1.21 -5.31
C CYS A 224 -10.42 1.82 -5.34
N ILE A 225 -10.69 2.66 -6.34
CA ILE A 225 -11.98 3.36 -6.51
C ILE A 225 -12.75 2.93 -7.75
N ALA A 226 -12.08 2.30 -8.70
CA ALA A 226 -12.65 1.84 -9.96
C ALA A 226 -11.83 0.68 -10.51
N LEU A 227 -12.50 -0.21 -11.24
CA LEU A 227 -11.82 -1.17 -12.11
C LEU A 227 -10.95 -0.41 -13.13
N PRO A 228 -9.70 -0.84 -13.39
CA PRO A 228 -8.86 -0.27 -14.45
C PRO A 228 -9.54 -0.32 -15.82
N ASP A 229 -9.23 0.64 -16.71
CA ASP A 229 -9.88 0.79 -18.02
C ASP A 229 -9.71 -0.46 -18.93
N ASP A 230 -8.62 -1.19 -18.78
CA ASP A 230 -8.35 -2.45 -19.50
C ASP A 230 -8.97 -3.68 -18.81
N GLY A 231 -9.63 -3.48 -17.66
CA GLY A 231 -10.25 -4.52 -16.86
C GLY A 231 -9.26 -5.39 -16.10
N VAL A 232 -7.95 -5.07 -16.10
CA VAL A 232 -6.92 -5.92 -15.50
C VAL A 232 -6.46 -5.37 -14.15
N ILE A 233 -6.63 -6.17 -13.10
CA ILE A 233 -6.08 -5.92 -11.77
C ILE A 233 -4.85 -6.80 -11.62
N ASP A 234 -3.68 -6.20 -11.75
CA ASP A 234 -2.38 -6.88 -11.61
C ASP A 234 -1.95 -6.97 -10.13
N GLN A 235 -1.03 -7.87 -9.78
CA GLN A 235 -0.48 -7.91 -8.42
C GLN A 235 0.21 -6.60 -8.07
N ARG A 236 0.03 -6.16 -6.81
CA ARG A 236 0.53 -4.89 -6.27
C ARG A 236 0.00 -3.63 -6.98
N SER A 237 -0.97 -3.78 -7.89
CA SER A 237 -1.75 -2.64 -8.40
C SER A 237 -2.65 -2.05 -7.30
N ALA A 238 -3.35 -0.96 -7.64
CA ALA A 238 -4.13 -0.22 -6.66
C ALA A 238 -5.26 -1.07 -6.04
N CYS A 239 -5.85 -1.98 -6.81
CA CYS A 239 -6.95 -2.87 -6.39
C CYS A 239 -6.51 -4.27 -5.95
N TYR A 240 -5.22 -4.46 -5.68
CA TYR A 240 -4.68 -5.72 -5.17
C TYR A 240 -4.25 -5.61 -3.71
N MET A 241 -4.52 -6.65 -2.93
CA MET A 241 -3.99 -6.82 -1.59
C MET A 241 -3.33 -8.19 -1.44
N ALA A 242 -2.17 -8.24 -0.78
CA ALA A 242 -1.52 -9.47 -0.37
C ALA A 242 -1.44 -9.52 1.16
N ALA A 243 -2.18 -10.46 1.73
CA ALA A 243 -2.32 -10.63 3.16
C ALA A 243 -1.51 -11.82 3.68
N GLY A 244 -1.40 -11.89 5.01
CA GLY A 244 -0.64 -12.93 5.70
C GLY A 244 0.81 -12.54 5.93
N ASP A 245 1.61 -13.54 6.30
CA ASP A 245 2.98 -13.34 6.73
C ASP A 245 3.90 -13.05 5.52
N PRO A 246 4.56 -11.87 5.45
CA PRO A 246 5.38 -11.45 4.31
C PRO A 246 6.54 -12.41 4.01
N ARG A 247 6.95 -13.21 4.99
CA ARG A 247 8.04 -14.18 4.86
C ARG A 247 7.76 -15.29 3.86
N TYR A 248 6.50 -15.52 3.50
CA TYR A 248 6.10 -16.57 2.56
C TYR A 248 5.76 -16.06 1.17
N TRP A 249 5.69 -14.73 0.98
CA TRP A 249 5.52 -14.12 -0.33
C TRP A 249 6.85 -14.09 -1.08
N ARG A 250 6.83 -14.51 -2.34
CA ARG A 250 7.97 -14.48 -3.26
C ARG A 250 7.55 -13.73 -4.51
N ARG A 251 8.47 -12.96 -5.09
CA ARG A 251 8.28 -12.25 -6.36
C ARG A 251 9.13 -12.91 -7.45
N GLU A 252 8.58 -12.99 -8.64
CA GLU A 252 9.28 -13.48 -9.83
C GLU A 252 9.10 -12.53 -11.01
N VAL A 253 10.09 -12.53 -11.91
CA VAL A 253 10.04 -11.81 -13.19
C VAL A 253 9.50 -12.78 -14.24
N SER A 254 8.22 -13.09 -14.11
CA SER A 254 7.45 -14.04 -14.92
C SER A 254 5.97 -13.77 -14.68
N GLY A 255 5.09 -14.13 -15.61
CA GLY A 255 3.65 -13.88 -15.45
C GLY A 255 3.13 -12.78 -16.36
N TYR A 256 1.96 -12.25 -16.04
CA TYR A 256 1.43 -11.09 -16.74
C TYR A 256 2.35 -9.88 -16.49
N ALA A 257 2.60 -9.07 -17.54
CA ALA A 257 3.47 -7.91 -17.46
C ALA A 257 4.87 -8.16 -16.83
N ASP A 258 5.42 -9.37 -17.03
CA ASP A 258 6.72 -9.82 -16.50
C ASP A 258 6.84 -9.78 -14.96
N SER A 259 5.73 -9.98 -14.25
CA SER A 259 5.69 -9.97 -12.79
C SER A 259 4.66 -10.97 -12.27
N SER A 260 4.99 -11.66 -11.18
CA SER A 260 4.05 -12.49 -10.43
C SER A 260 4.52 -12.66 -9.00
N GLU A 261 3.59 -13.06 -8.13
CA GLU A 261 3.88 -13.47 -6.77
C GLU A 261 3.51 -14.94 -6.54
N TRP A 262 4.16 -15.58 -5.58
CA TRP A 262 3.78 -16.93 -5.19
C TRP A 262 4.01 -17.18 -3.70
N THR A 263 3.26 -18.15 -3.18
CA THR A 263 3.49 -18.76 -1.86
C THR A 263 3.54 -20.28 -2.00
N SER A 264 4.19 -20.96 -1.05
CA SER A 264 4.01 -22.40 -0.92
C SER A 264 2.64 -22.69 -0.34
N SER A 265 1.87 -23.56 -1.00
CA SER A 265 0.57 -23.97 -0.51
C SER A 265 0.67 -24.70 0.85
N THR A 266 -0.46 -24.78 1.54
CA THR A 266 -0.61 -25.45 2.83
C THR A 266 -1.78 -26.42 2.85
N ALA A 267 -1.65 -27.49 3.63
CA ALA A 267 -2.72 -28.44 3.92
C ALA A 267 -3.63 -27.99 5.08
N ASN A 268 -3.36 -26.82 5.67
CA ASN A 268 -4.21 -26.27 6.73
C ASN A 268 -5.59 -25.90 6.19
N ALA A 269 -6.61 -25.95 7.04
CA ALA A 269 -7.97 -25.56 6.65
C ALA A 269 -8.09 -24.05 6.38
N ALA A 270 -7.40 -23.22 7.15
CA ALA A 270 -7.35 -21.77 6.98
C ALA A 270 -6.09 -21.35 6.21
N ALA A 271 -6.25 -20.38 5.31
CA ALA A 271 -5.14 -19.74 4.61
C ALA A 271 -4.16 -19.12 5.62
N LYS A 272 -2.86 -19.22 5.33
CA LYS A 272 -1.81 -18.47 6.01
C LYS A 272 -1.48 -17.20 5.26
N ASN A 273 -1.51 -17.27 3.93
CA ASN A 273 -1.37 -16.16 3.02
C ASN A 273 -2.50 -16.22 1.98
N PHE A 274 -2.98 -15.06 1.57
CA PHE A 274 -4.01 -14.94 0.54
C PHE A 274 -3.88 -13.61 -0.19
N ALA A 275 -4.30 -13.58 -1.45
CA ALA A 275 -4.45 -12.36 -2.23
C ALA A 275 -5.93 -12.04 -2.44
N GLN A 276 -6.23 -10.75 -2.58
CA GLN A 276 -7.52 -10.27 -3.03
C GLN A 276 -7.35 -9.28 -4.18
N TRP A 277 -8.14 -9.48 -5.24
CA TRP A 277 -8.34 -8.53 -6.34
C TRP A 277 -9.71 -7.89 -6.15
N LEU A 278 -9.74 -6.64 -5.69
CA LEU A 278 -10.95 -5.88 -5.40
C LEU A 278 -11.59 -5.39 -6.69
N ILE A 279 -12.86 -5.72 -6.91
CA ILE A 279 -13.57 -5.43 -8.15
C ILE A 279 -14.56 -4.29 -7.90
N HIS A 280 -14.25 -3.12 -8.44
CA HIS A 280 -15.17 -1.99 -8.49
C HIS A 280 -15.75 -1.88 -9.91
N ALA A 281 -16.73 -2.76 -10.19
CA ALA A 281 -17.41 -2.77 -11.48
C ALA A 281 -18.02 -1.38 -11.79
N PRO A 282 -17.81 -0.83 -13.00
CA PRO A 282 -18.24 0.53 -13.34
C PRO A 282 -19.77 0.68 -13.38
N ALA A 283 -20.49 -0.41 -13.59
CA ALA A 283 -21.94 -0.48 -13.52
C ALA A 283 -22.39 -1.87 -13.05
N PRO A 284 -23.57 -1.99 -12.42
CA PRO A 284 -24.18 -3.28 -12.19
C PRO A 284 -24.40 -4.03 -13.51
N GLY A 285 -24.10 -5.32 -13.55
CA GLY A 285 -24.21 -6.12 -14.76
C GLY A 285 -23.44 -7.43 -14.69
N ARG A 286 -23.40 -8.14 -15.82
CA ARG A 286 -22.73 -9.44 -15.92
C ARG A 286 -21.33 -9.29 -16.51
N TYR A 287 -20.35 -9.90 -15.86
CA TYR A 287 -18.94 -9.82 -16.24
C TYR A 287 -18.31 -11.21 -16.31
N SER A 288 -17.45 -11.44 -17.29
CA SER A 288 -16.53 -12.60 -17.26
C SER A 288 -15.30 -12.27 -16.42
N VAL A 289 -14.87 -13.24 -15.63
CA VAL A 289 -13.69 -13.14 -14.76
C VAL A 289 -12.68 -14.21 -15.16
N GLU A 290 -11.45 -13.79 -15.42
CA GLU A 290 -10.33 -14.66 -15.75
C GLU A 290 -9.16 -14.38 -14.80
N ALA A 291 -8.38 -15.40 -14.48
CA ALA A 291 -7.12 -15.26 -13.75
C ALA A 291 -5.94 -15.61 -14.67
N TYR A 292 -4.89 -14.82 -14.63
CA TYR A 292 -3.63 -15.17 -15.27
C TYR A 292 -2.86 -16.13 -14.36
N MET A 293 -2.25 -17.17 -14.95
CA MET A 293 -1.35 -18.05 -14.23
C MET A 293 -0.33 -18.67 -15.18
N THR A 294 0.90 -18.81 -14.70
CA THR A 294 1.94 -19.57 -15.39
C THR A 294 2.92 -20.14 -14.36
N GLY A 295 3.40 -21.36 -14.58
CA GLY A 295 4.42 -21.96 -13.71
C GLY A 295 3.98 -22.29 -12.28
N GLY A 296 2.67 -22.41 -12.02
CA GLY A 296 2.15 -22.93 -10.75
C GLY A 296 2.17 -24.46 -10.68
N GLU A 297 2.12 -25.01 -9.47
CA GLU A 297 2.13 -26.46 -9.20
C GLU A 297 0.89 -26.93 -8.42
N ALA A 298 0.17 -25.99 -7.80
CA ALA A 298 -1.01 -26.27 -7.01
C ALA A 298 -2.16 -26.80 -7.89
N LYS A 299 -2.65 -28.00 -7.58
CA LYS A 299 -3.70 -28.68 -8.37
C LYS A 299 -5.12 -28.32 -7.98
N ALA A 300 -5.25 -27.67 -6.82
CA ALA A 300 -6.53 -27.33 -6.22
C ALA A 300 -6.50 -25.86 -5.73
N ALA A 301 -6.11 -24.94 -6.61
CA ALA A 301 -6.17 -23.51 -6.34
C ALA A 301 -7.65 -23.09 -6.31
N ALA A 302 -8.17 -22.79 -5.11
CA ALA A 302 -9.58 -22.45 -4.91
C ALA A 302 -9.77 -20.94 -4.95
N TYR A 303 -10.15 -20.41 -6.11
CA TYR A 303 -10.53 -19.01 -6.27
C TYR A 303 -11.93 -18.81 -5.72
N LYS A 304 -12.10 -17.91 -4.76
CA LYS A 304 -13.41 -17.50 -4.24
C LYS A 304 -13.79 -16.18 -4.90
N ILE A 305 -14.96 -16.13 -5.52
CA ILE A 305 -15.47 -14.94 -6.20
C ILE A 305 -16.64 -14.43 -5.37
N ALA A 306 -16.47 -13.28 -4.73
CA ALA A 306 -17.53 -12.56 -4.05
C ALA A 306 -18.22 -11.62 -5.05
N HIS A 307 -19.52 -11.83 -5.28
CA HIS A 307 -20.30 -11.10 -6.27
C HIS A 307 -21.78 -11.06 -5.86
N ALA A 308 -22.45 -9.91 -6.05
CA ALA A 308 -23.87 -9.71 -5.75
C ALA A 308 -24.34 -10.25 -4.37
N GLY A 309 -23.51 -10.08 -3.33
CA GLY A 309 -23.82 -10.53 -1.96
C GLY A 309 -23.69 -12.04 -1.73
N THR A 310 -23.14 -12.78 -2.70
CA THR A 310 -22.87 -14.22 -2.61
C THR A 310 -21.40 -14.51 -2.86
N THR A 311 -20.97 -15.76 -2.61
CA THR A 311 -19.61 -16.20 -2.90
C THR A 311 -19.65 -17.56 -3.57
N GLU A 312 -19.04 -17.65 -4.74
CA GLU A 312 -18.82 -18.89 -5.47
C GLU A 312 -17.34 -19.30 -5.41
N THR A 313 -17.04 -20.59 -5.56
CA THR A 313 -15.66 -21.09 -5.55
C THR A 313 -15.39 -21.89 -6.81
N VAL A 314 -14.31 -21.53 -7.48
CA VAL A 314 -13.82 -22.18 -8.69
C VAL A 314 -12.44 -22.75 -8.41
N THR A 315 -12.30 -24.06 -8.55
CA THR A 315 -11.04 -24.76 -8.34
C THR A 315 -10.31 -24.94 -9.67
N VAL A 316 -9.08 -24.45 -9.74
CA VAL A 316 -8.22 -24.55 -10.93
C VAL A 316 -6.97 -25.37 -10.62
N ASP A 317 -6.53 -26.17 -11.59
CA ASP A 317 -5.23 -26.84 -11.57
C ASP A 317 -4.18 -25.95 -12.25
N GLN A 318 -3.39 -25.22 -11.44
CA GLN A 318 -2.34 -24.34 -11.97
C GLN A 318 -1.18 -25.13 -12.62
N SER A 319 -1.04 -26.43 -12.34
CA SER A 319 0.03 -27.26 -12.92
C SER A 319 -0.17 -27.61 -14.39
N THR A 320 -1.38 -27.40 -14.90
CA THR A 320 -1.75 -27.64 -16.30
C THR A 320 -2.31 -26.40 -17.00
N SER A 321 -2.33 -25.27 -16.30
CA SER A 321 -2.85 -23.99 -16.80
C SER A 321 -1.72 -23.06 -17.20
N ASP A 322 -1.91 -22.31 -18.29
CA ASP A 322 -0.96 -21.31 -18.77
C ASP A 322 -1.71 -20.15 -19.45
N GLY A 323 -1.41 -18.92 -19.03
CA GLY A 323 -2.06 -17.70 -19.49
C GLY A 323 -3.40 -17.43 -18.78
N TRP A 324 -4.34 -16.82 -19.50
CA TRP A 324 -5.66 -16.46 -18.98
C TRP A 324 -6.57 -17.69 -18.89
N VAL A 325 -7.05 -17.98 -17.68
CA VAL A 325 -8.01 -19.05 -17.39
C VAL A 325 -9.34 -18.46 -16.95
N MET A 326 -10.43 -18.88 -17.60
CA MET A 326 -11.79 -18.50 -17.23
C MET A 326 -12.17 -19.08 -15.86
N LEU A 327 -12.51 -18.21 -14.92
CA LEU A 327 -13.11 -18.59 -13.65
C LEU A 327 -14.63 -18.72 -13.78
N GLY A 328 -15.26 -17.81 -14.53
CA GLY A 328 -16.70 -17.85 -14.77
C GLY A 328 -17.28 -16.50 -15.19
N GLU A 329 -18.60 -16.44 -15.22
CA GLU A 329 -19.37 -15.23 -15.49
C GLU A 329 -20.26 -14.94 -14.29
N PHE A 330 -20.14 -13.74 -13.73
CA PHE A 330 -20.76 -13.38 -12.46
C PHE A 330 -21.48 -12.03 -12.56
N ASP A 331 -22.53 -11.86 -11.75
CA ASP A 331 -23.23 -10.58 -11.61
C ASP A 331 -22.54 -9.72 -10.57
N PHE A 332 -22.10 -8.53 -10.98
CA PHE A 332 -21.53 -7.53 -10.09
C PHE A 332 -22.50 -6.37 -9.89
N THR A 333 -22.47 -5.76 -8.72
CA THR A 333 -23.34 -4.68 -8.28
C THR A 333 -22.60 -3.34 -8.18
N GLY A 334 -21.26 -3.37 -8.21
CA GLY A 334 -20.41 -2.20 -8.07
C GLY A 334 -20.40 -1.61 -6.65
N GLN A 335 -20.86 -2.35 -5.63
CA GLN A 335 -20.97 -1.86 -4.25
C GLN A 335 -19.66 -1.91 -3.45
N GLY A 336 -18.58 -2.44 -4.04
CA GLY A 336 -17.21 -2.30 -3.55
C GLY A 336 -16.73 -3.37 -2.54
N ASP A 337 -17.56 -4.34 -2.17
CA ASP A 337 -17.17 -5.53 -1.40
C ASP A 337 -16.87 -6.76 -2.28
N GLU A 338 -17.05 -6.61 -3.60
CA GLU A 338 -16.89 -7.65 -4.60
C GLU A 338 -15.40 -7.86 -4.93
N HIS A 339 -14.96 -9.11 -5.01
CA HIS A 339 -13.55 -9.43 -5.19
C HIS A 339 -13.33 -10.88 -5.65
N VAL A 340 -12.13 -11.14 -6.16
CA VAL A 340 -11.57 -12.50 -6.24
C VAL A 340 -10.60 -12.68 -5.07
N GLU A 341 -10.70 -13.78 -4.34
CA GLU A 341 -9.74 -14.19 -3.30
C GLU A 341 -9.10 -15.52 -3.69
N LEU A 342 -7.78 -15.61 -3.56
CA LEU A 342 -7.05 -16.87 -3.61
C LEU A 342 -6.29 -17.04 -2.30
N GLY A 343 -6.44 -18.19 -1.64
CA GLY A 343 -5.70 -18.53 -0.43
C GLY A 343 -4.76 -19.71 -0.64
N ASP A 344 -3.69 -19.76 0.14
CA ASP A 344 -2.68 -20.83 0.06
C ASP A 344 -3.14 -22.18 0.65
N ASN A 345 -4.33 -22.25 1.25
CA ASN A 345 -4.95 -23.44 1.83
C ASN A 345 -5.57 -24.38 0.80
N THR A 346 -4.77 -24.87 -0.15
CA THR A 346 -5.21 -25.76 -1.23
C THR A 346 -5.48 -27.20 -0.79
N GLY A 347 -5.25 -27.52 0.50
CA GLY A 347 -5.36 -28.87 1.04
C GLY A 347 -4.14 -29.74 0.80
N THR A 348 -3.16 -29.27 0.01
CA THR A 348 -1.85 -29.91 -0.18
C THR A 348 -0.76 -28.91 0.16
N ALA A 349 0.28 -29.35 0.87
CA ALA A 349 1.38 -28.48 1.26
C ALA A 349 2.51 -28.44 0.20
N MET A 350 3.29 -27.36 0.21
CA MET A 350 4.57 -27.24 -0.49
C MET A 350 4.47 -27.26 -2.03
N GLN A 351 3.32 -26.96 -2.60
CA GLN A 351 3.20 -26.71 -4.04
C GLN A 351 3.33 -25.20 -4.28
N LYS A 352 4.03 -24.79 -5.33
CA LYS A 352 4.02 -23.39 -5.75
C LYS A 352 2.59 -22.98 -6.16
N LEU A 353 2.01 -22.00 -5.46
CA LEU A 353 0.74 -21.37 -5.81
C LEU A 353 1.02 -19.95 -6.26
N VAL A 354 0.69 -19.65 -7.52
CA VAL A 354 0.94 -18.35 -8.16
C VAL A 354 -0.26 -17.44 -7.99
N TYR A 355 0.03 -16.16 -7.72
CA TYR A 355 -0.86 -15.02 -7.65
C TYR A 355 -0.35 -13.99 -8.65
N ASP A 356 -1.19 -13.63 -9.61
CA ASP A 356 -0.80 -12.78 -10.74
C ASP A 356 -1.94 -11.77 -10.99
N ALA A 357 -2.42 -11.64 -12.22
CA ALA A 357 -3.49 -10.74 -12.59
C ALA A 357 -4.89 -11.39 -12.63
N VAL A 358 -5.92 -10.57 -12.39
CA VAL A 358 -7.33 -10.89 -12.69
C VAL A 358 -7.84 -9.94 -13.77
N ARG A 359 -8.52 -10.47 -14.79
CA ARG A 359 -9.20 -9.70 -15.83
C ARG A 359 -10.71 -9.80 -15.66
N VAL A 360 -11.36 -8.65 -15.66
CA VAL A 360 -12.82 -8.50 -15.54
C VAL A 360 -13.34 -7.81 -16.79
N THR A 361 -14.21 -8.46 -17.55
CA THR A 361 -14.74 -7.94 -18.82
C THR A 361 -16.27 -7.90 -18.79
N SER A 362 -16.86 -6.73 -19.07
CA SER A 362 -18.31 -6.57 -19.18
C SER A 362 -18.85 -7.40 -20.36
N LEU A 363 -19.90 -8.17 -20.10
CA LEU A 363 -20.63 -8.93 -21.12
C LEU A 363 -21.81 -8.15 -21.71
N ASP A 364 -22.25 -7.09 -21.01
CA ASP A 364 -23.40 -6.28 -21.41
C ASP A 364 -23.04 -5.21 -22.47
N GLY A 365 -21.79 -5.21 -22.95
CA GLY A 365 -21.25 -4.21 -23.88
C GLY A 365 -20.84 -2.90 -23.17
N PRO A 366 -20.16 -1.98 -23.87
CA PRO A 366 -19.87 -0.67 -23.31
C PRO A 366 -21.20 0.05 -23.02
N PRO A 367 -21.30 0.80 -21.90
CA PRO A 367 -22.47 1.64 -21.66
C PRO A 367 -22.68 2.56 -22.88
N PRO A 368 -23.95 2.84 -23.27
CA PRO A 368 -24.21 3.79 -24.33
C PRO A 368 -23.46 5.10 -24.05
N PRO A 369 -22.90 5.78 -25.05
CA PRO A 369 -22.31 7.10 -24.83
C PRO A 369 -23.37 7.99 -24.19
N ASP A 370 -23.03 8.69 -23.11
CA ASP A 370 -23.85 9.75 -22.53
C ASP A 370 -24.13 10.79 -23.63
N ASP A 371 -25.26 10.64 -24.30
CA ASP A 371 -25.85 11.68 -25.11
C ASP A 371 -26.41 12.71 -24.13
N GLY A 372 -25.59 13.71 -23.80
CA GLY A 372 -25.92 14.88 -22.98
C GLY A 372 -27.11 15.68 -23.54
N GLY A 373 -28.28 15.07 -23.50
CA GLY A 373 -29.54 15.54 -24.05
C GLY A 373 -30.34 16.30 -23.02
N ASP A 374 -29.83 17.47 -22.61
CA ASP A 374 -30.67 18.47 -21.96
C ASP A 374 -31.48 19.22 -23.03
N GLY A 375 -32.81 19.09 -22.95
CA GLY A 375 -33.70 20.25 -23.11
C GLY A 375 -34.49 20.41 -24.41
N GLY A 376 -35.15 19.37 -24.92
CA GLY A 376 -36.22 19.53 -25.92
C GLY A 376 -37.58 19.84 -25.29
N CYS A 377 -37.90 21.11 -25.01
CA CYS A 377 -39.29 21.55 -24.78
C CYS A 377 -39.88 22.09 -26.09
N ALA A 378 -40.99 21.50 -26.53
CA ALA A 378 -41.75 21.95 -27.70
C ALA A 378 -42.89 22.90 -27.33
N ALA A 379 -43.05 23.90 -28.20
CA ALA A 379 -44.23 24.72 -28.55
C ALA A 379 -44.59 25.96 -27.69
N ALA A 380 -44.41 27.16 -28.27
CA ALA A 380 -45.47 27.88 -28.99
C ALA A 380 -45.00 29.23 -29.60
N GLY A 381 -45.26 29.42 -30.91
CA GLY A 381 -45.74 30.69 -31.51
C GLY A 381 -44.76 31.84 -31.82
N GLY A 382 -44.68 32.23 -33.11
CA GLY A 382 -44.58 33.66 -33.49
C GLY A 382 -43.42 34.10 -34.41
N SER A 383 -43.62 33.93 -35.72
CA SER A 383 -43.29 34.87 -36.82
C SER A 383 -41.91 35.57 -36.96
N SER A 384 -41.29 35.24 -38.11
CA SER A 384 -40.67 36.15 -39.11
C SER A 384 -39.31 36.84 -38.81
N GLY A 385 -38.28 36.48 -39.59
CA GLY A 385 -37.12 37.37 -39.82
C GLY A 385 -35.84 36.73 -40.37
N LEU A 386 -35.71 36.71 -41.70
CA LEU A 386 -34.50 36.94 -42.53
C LEU A 386 -33.14 36.24 -42.26
N ALA A 387 -32.80 35.41 -43.26
CA ALA A 387 -31.51 35.03 -43.87
C ALA A 387 -30.17 35.71 -43.46
N LEU A 388 -29.13 34.86 -43.32
CA LEU A 388 -27.80 34.86 -43.96
C LEU A 388 -27.04 33.65 -43.34
N GLY A 389 -26.46 32.65 -44.02
CA GLY A 389 -25.71 32.66 -45.27
C GLY A 389 -24.21 32.76 -44.98
N LEU A 390 -23.54 31.64 -44.63
CA LEU A 390 -22.09 31.45 -44.84
C LEU A 390 -21.64 30.01 -44.53
N ALA A 391 -21.29 29.30 -45.61
CA ALA A 391 -20.53 28.05 -45.58
C ALA A 391 -19.03 28.40 -45.54
N LEU A 392 -18.23 27.69 -44.73
CA LEU A 392 -16.78 27.70 -44.85
C LEU A 392 -16.17 26.31 -44.69
N LEU A 393 -15.24 26.07 -45.61
CA LEU A 393 -14.63 24.81 -46.01
C LEU A 393 -13.80 24.12 -44.92
N ALA A 394 -13.82 22.78 -44.98
CA ALA A 394 -12.79 21.90 -44.45
C ALA A 394 -11.47 22.06 -45.22
N ILE A 395 -10.35 22.16 -44.50
CA ILE A 395 -9.01 21.93 -45.04
C ILE A 395 -8.31 20.86 -44.20
N ARG A 396 -8.23 19.65 -44.76
CA ARG A 396 -7.26 18.63 -44.39
C ARG A 396 -5.86 19.09 -44.83
N ARG A 397 -4.88 19.12 -43.93
CA ARG A 397 -3.46 19.07 -44.31
C ARG A 397 -2.83 17.75 -43.87
N ARG A 398 -2.41 16.98 -44.87
CA ARG A 398 -1.64 15.74 -44.76
C ARG A 398 -0.15 16.07 -44.83
N ARG A 399 0.61 15.49 -43.91
CA ARG A 399 2.02 15.01 -43.98
C ARG A 399 3.07 15.87 -44.69
N GLN A 400 4.19 16.13 -43.99
CA GLN A 400 5.52 15.80 -44.51
C GLN A 400 6.44 15.26 -43.39
N ARG A 401 6.91 14.03 -43.58
CA ARG A 401 8.16 13.49 -43.02
C ARG A 401 9.30 13.95 -43.93
N ALA A 402 10.46 14.25 -43.36
CA ALA A 402 11.74 14.32 -44.06
C ALA A 402 12.91 14.06 -43.05
N PRO A 403 14.11 13.70 -43.52
CA PRO A 403 14.87 12.57 -42.96
C PRO A 403 16.23 12.93 -42.35
N ARG A 404 16.70 12.15 -41.38
CA ARG A 404 17.90 11.31 -41.42
C ARG A 404 18.06 10.55 -40.10
#